data_AF-A0A515EKF4-F1
#
_entry.id   AF-A0A515EKF4-F1
#
_cell.length_a   1.000
_cell.length_b   1.000
_cell.length_c   1.000
_cell.angle_alpha   90.00
_cell.angle_beta   90.00
_cell.angle_gamma   90.00
#
_symmetry.space_group_name_H-M   'P 1'
#
loop_
_entity.id
_entity.type
_entity.pdbx_description
1 polymer ?
#
loop_
_entity_poly.entity_id
_entity_poly.type
_entity_poly.pdbx_seq_one_letter_code
_entity_poly.pdbx_strand_id
1 'polypeptide(L)'
;MKPMNMTKDPRRKSELALIHMARSHFSMTRDDYVYVLRELTGKESSADLNAVERERVIKHFKAKGFQVKPTGKAKQTRTLAQDAQSRKVRAIWLMLHVLGQVRDPSEVALAAYTKRMAKVDALQWANHFAVIEGLKGWAMRHLPDYVKPRIQAMDLNALTAGQREDVLNMVNSLRRAQAEGHTALFDYYWPMFQFLQECEQA
;
A
#
# COMPACT_ATOMS: atom_id res chain seq x y z
N MET A 1 8.15 16.25 47.22
CA MET A 1 8.42 15.44 46.01
C MET A 1 7.66 16.05 44.85
N LYS A 2 8.35 16.36 43.75
CA LYS A 2 7.82 17.04 42.55
C LYS A 2 6.97 16.05 41.73
N PRO A 3 5.78 16.40 41.23
CA PRO A 3 5.01 15.49 40.39
C PRO A 3 5.74 15.30 39.05
N MET A 4 6.10 14.06 38.71
CA MET A 4 6.71 13.74 37.43
C MET A 4 5.68 13.86 36.31
N ASN A 5 6.06 14.65 35.31
CA ASN A 5 5.35 14.98 34.09
C ASN A 5 4.91 13.69 33.33
N MET A 6 3.60 13.42 33.26
CA MET A 6 3.06 12.29 32.50
C MET A 6 3.07 12.60 31.00
N THR A 7 4.20 12.37 30.34
CA THR A 7 4.21 12.24 28.88
C THR A 7 3.47 10.95 28.52
N LYS A 8 2.39 11.04 27.71
CA LYS A 8 1.64 9.86 27.25
C LYS A 8 2.58 8.97 26.42
N ASP A 9 3.03 7.86 27.00
CA ASP A 9 3.89 6.88 26.32
C ASP A 9 3.13 6.26 25.12
N PRO A 10 3.54 6.52 23.87
CA PRO A 10 2.84 6.05 22.68
C PRO A 10 2.80 4.52 22.58
N ARG A 11 3.71 3.81 23.27
CA ARG A 11 3.81 2.34 23.28
C ARG A 11 2.88 1.69 24.32
N ARG A 12 2.35 2.46 25.26
CA ARG A 12 1.53 1.92 26.35
C ARG A 12 0.34 1.11 25.86
N LYS A 13 -0.38 1.62 24.86
CA LYS A 13 -1.58 0.95 24.33
C LYS A 13 -1.23 -0.40 23.69
N SER A 14 -0.16 -0.46 22.89
CA SER A 14 0.28 -1.70 22.26
C SER A 14 0.82 -2.70 23.28
N GLU A 15 1.61 -2.25 24.26
CA GLU A 15 2.18 -3.10 25.32
C GLU A 15 1.09 -3.71 26.21
N LEU A 16 0.09 -2.93 26.62
CA LEU A 16 -1.05 -3.47 27.38
C LEU A 16 -1.84 -4.48 26.56
N ALA A 17 -2.05 -4.23 25.26
CA ALA A 17 -2.69 -5.20 24.38
C ALA A 17 -1.90 -6.51 24.31
N LEU A 18 -0.56 -6.45 24.21
CA LEU A 18 0.29 -7.64 24.23
C LEU A 18 0.18 -8.43 25.54
N ILE A 19 0.16 -7.74 26.68
CA ILE A 19 -0.01 -8.37 27.99
C ILE A 19 -1.36 -9.09 28.08
N HIS A 20 -2.44 -8.44 27.61
CA HIS A 20 -3.77 -9.07 27.58
C HIS A 20 -3.84 -10.24 26.60
N MET A 21 -3.21 -10.13 25.42
CA MET A 21 -3.11 -11.24 24.47
C MET A 21 -2.34 -12.42 25.06
N ALA A 22 -1.25 -12.17 25.78
CA ALA A 22 -0.47 -13.21 26.44
C ALA A 22 -1.29 -13.93 27.53
N ARG A 23 -2.06 -13.17 28.32
CA ARG A 23 -3.00 -13.76 29.29
C ARG A 23 -3.97 -14.73 28.61
N SER A 24 -4.58 -14.33 27.49
CA SER A 24 -5.48 -15.19 26.72
C SER A 24 -4.75 -16.38 26.09
N HIS A 25 -3.51 -16.19 25.60
CA HIS A 25 -2.71 -17.24 24.96
C HIS A 25 -2.41 -18.41 25.90
N PHE A 26 -2.14 -18.12 27.17
CA PHE A 26 -1.90 -19.14 28.20
C PHE A 26 -3.17 -19.55 28.96
N SER A 27 -4.36 -19.10 28.53
CA SER A 27 -5.64 -19.37 29.20
C SER A 27 -5.61 -19.07 30.70
N MET A 28 -4.93 -18.01 31.12
CA MET A 28 -4.74 -17.71 32.54
C MET A 28 -6.03 -17.24 33.20
N THR A 29 -6.31 -17.78 34.39
CA THR A 29 -7.37 -17.25 35.25
C THR A 29 -7.00 -15.84 35.75
N ARG A 30 -7.96 -15.16 36.38
CA ARG A 30 -7.68 -13.84 36.96
C ARG A 30 -6.63 -13.92 38.05
N ASP A 31 -6.66 -14.97 38.87
CA ASP A 31 -5.76 -15.11 40.02
C ASP A 31 -4.35 -15.47 39.57
N ASP A 32 -4.20 -16.36 38.58
CA ASP A 32 -2.89 -16.66 37.97
C ASP A 32 -2.26 -15.42 37.34
N TYR A 33 -3.08 -14.62 36.66
CA TYR A 33 -2.63 -13.38 36.03
C TYR A 33 -2.17 -12.36 37.06
N VAL A 34 -2.93 -12.17 38.15
CA VAL A 34 -2.57 -11.27 39.26
C VAL A 34 -1.31 -11.76 39.96
N TYR A 35 -1.17 -13.08 40.17
CA TYR A 35 0.02 -13.68 40.76
C TYR A 35 1.27 -13.35 39.95
N VAL A 36 1.23 -13.56 38.63
CA VAL A 36 2.37 -13.24 37.73
C VAL A 36 2.71 -11.75 37.76
N LEU A 37 1.71 -10.85 37.79
CA LEU A 37 1.97 -9.42 37.88
C LEU A 37 2.59 -9.03 39.23
N ARG A 38 2.08 -9.56 40.34
CA ARG A 38 2.64 -9.31 41.67
C ARG A 38 4.08 -9.82 41.77
N GLU A 39 4.37 -11.00 41.23
CA GLU A 39 5.70 -11.58 41.25
C GLU A 39 6.72 -10.75 40.44
N LEU A 40 6.33 -10.24 39.27
CA LEU A 40 7.25 -9.51 38.39
C LEU A 40 7.39 -8.02 38.71
N THR A 41 6.34 -7.40 39.25
CA THR A 41 6.23 -5.94 39.37
C THR A 41 5.68 -5.47 40.71
N GLY A 42 5.24 -6.37 41.60
CA GLY A 42 4.59 -6.02 42.87
C GLY A 42 3.18 -5.42 42.72
N LYS A 43 2.57 -5.48 41.53
CA LYS A 43 1.29 -4.84 41.22
C LYS A 43 0.26 -5.87 40.79
N GLU A 44 -1.01 -5.56 40.98
CA GLU A 44 -2.13 -6.47 40.66
C GLU A 44 -2.80 -6.16 39.34
N SER A 45 -2.55 -4.97 38.80
CA SER A 45 -3.20 -4.49 37.59
C SER A 45 -2.16 -4.09 36.56
N SER A 46 -2.38 -4.52 35.32
CA SER A 46 -1.60 -4.04 34.18
C SER A 46 -1.75 -2.53 33.96
N ALA A 47 -2.86 -1.94 34.41
CA ALA A 47 -3.08 -0.49 34.32
C ALA A 47 -2.10 0.30 35.20
N ASP A 48 -1.58 -0.29 36.27
CA ASP A 48 -0.67 0.41 37.19
C ASP A 48 0.80 0.31 36.76
N LEU A 49 1.08 -0.45 35.70
CA LEU A 49 2.45 -0.70 35.24
C LEU A 49 3.05 0.52 34.52
N ASN A 50 4.28 0.87 34.90
CA ASN A 50 5.13 1.81 34.17
C ASN A 50 5.76 1.13 32.92
N ALA A 51 6.50 1.89 32.11
CA ALA A 51 7.06 1.37 30.85
C ALA A 51 8.02 0.18 31.05
N VAL A 52 8.92 0.28 32.04
CA VAL A 52 9.90 -0.76 32.35
C VAL A 52 9.23 -2.04 32.85
N GLU A 53 8.19 -1.90 33.68
CA GLU A 53 7.40 -3.01 34.19
C GLU A 53 6.61 -3.71 33.08
N ARG A 54 5.98 -2.96 32.16
CA ARG A 54 5.27 -3.56 31.01
C ARG A 54 6.23 -4.36 30.12
N GLU A 55 7.40 -3.82 29.84
CA GLU A 55 8.43 -4.51 29.06
C GLU A 55 8.90 -5.79 29.75
N ARG A 56 9.13 -5.76 31.07
CA ARG A 56 9.50 -6.93 31.86
C ARG A 56 8.44 -8.04 31.76
N VAL A 57 7.17 -7.70 31.91
CA VAL A 57 6.05 -8.65 31.80
C VAL A 57 5.97 -9.26 30.40
N ILE A 58 6.09 -8.44 29.35
CA ILE A 58 6.10 -8.92 27.96
C ILE A 58 7.29 -9.87 27.72
N LYS A 59 8.47 -9.55 28.24
CA LYS A 59 9.67 -10.39 28.12
C LYS A 59 9.48 -11.74 28.81
N HIS A 60 8.87 -11.75 30.00
CA HIS A 60 8.53 -12.98 30.71
C HIS A 60 7.61 -13.88 29.89
N PHE A 61 6.53 -13.33 29.34
CA PHE A 61 5.62 -14.12 28.49
C PHE A 61 6.31 -14.63 27.22
N LYS A 62 7.15 -13.82 26.57
CA LYS A 62 7.94 -14.26 25.40
C LYS A 62 8.87 -15.42 25.75
N ALA A 63 9.55 -15.35 26.89
CA ALA A 63 10.40 -16.43 27.37
C ALA A 63 9.61 -17.73 27.64
N LYS A 64 8.34 -17.62 28.06
CA LYS A 64 7.41 -18.75 28.22
C LYS A 64 6.76 -19.23 26.92
N GLY A 65 7.16 -18.70 25.76
CA GLY A 65 6.67 -19.15 24.45
C GLY A 65 5.59 -18.26 23.82
N PHE A 66 5.23 -17.13 24.42
CA PHE A 66 4.34 -16.16 23.77
C PHE A 66 5.04 -15.54 22.56
N GLN A 67 4.61 -15.93 21.37
CA GLN A 67 5.06 -15.33 20.12
C GLN A 67 3.92 -14.56 19.47
N VAL A 68 4.15 -13.26 19.25
CA VAL A 68 3.27 -12.44 18.44
C VAL A 68 3.67 -12.71 17.00
N LYS A 69 2.86 -13.49 16.27
CA LYS A 69 2.99 -13.49 14.82
C LYS A 69 2.87 -12.03 14.38
N PRO A 70 3.85 -11.45 13.66
CA PRO A 70 3.58 -10.20 12.99
C PRO A 70 2.30 -10.43 12.21
N THR A 71 1.30 -9.57 12.40
CA THR A 71 0.19 -9.45 11.48
C THR A 71 0.81 -8.98 10.17
N GLY A 72 1.44 -9.91 9.43
CA GLY A 72 1.83 -9.69 8.06
C GLY A 72 0.59 -9.20 7.37
N LYS A 73 0.75 -8.11 6.61
CA LYS A 73 -0.27 -7.53 5.72
C LYS A 73 -1.22 -8.64 5.30
N ALA A 74 -2.50 -8.52 5.68
CA ALA A 74 -3.51 -9.55 5.51
C ALA A 74 -3.24 -10.32 4.21
N LYS A 75 -2.78 -11.57 4.34
CA LYS A 75 -2.48 -12.42 3.18
C LYS A 75 -3.74 -12.37 2.33
N GLN A 76 -3.64 -11.90 1.09
CA GLN A 76 -4.80 -11.77 0.23
C GLN A 76 -5.41 -13.16 0.06
N THR A 77 -6.49 -13.42 0.78
CA THR A 77 -7.24 -14.68 0.74
C THR A 77 -8.29 -14.66 -0.36
N ARG A 78 -8.44 -13.54 -1.08
CA ARG A 78 -9.43 -13.38 -2.16
C ARG A 78 -8.76 -13.50 -3.52
N THR A 79 -9.33 -14.36 -4.36
CA THR A 79 -8.97 -14.53 -5.76
C THR A 79 -9.06 -13.18 -6.49
N LEU A 80 -8.04 -12.84 -7.28
CA LEU A 80 -8.03 -11.61 -8.05
C LEU A 80 -9.10 -11.65 -9.14
N ALA A 81 -9.84 -10.56 -9.30
CA ALA A 81 -10.77 -10.40 -10.41
C ALA A 81 -10.00 -10.35 -11.73
N GLN A 82 -10.29 -11.27 -12.64
CA GLN A 82 -9.59 -11.43 -13.92
C GLN A 82 -10.35 -10.86 -15.11
N ASP A 83 -11.38 -10.04 -14.90
CA ASP A 83 -12.02 -9.36 -16.01
C ASP A 83 -11.09 -8.26 -16.61
N ALA A 84 -11.37 -7.85 -17.84
CA ALA A 84 -10.53 -6.89 -18.57
C ALA A 84 -10.44 -5.53 -17.87
N GLN A 85 -11.51 -5.09 -17.20
CA GLN A 85 -11.53 -3.80 -16.50
C GLN A 85 -10.69 -3.87 -15.23
N SER A 86 -10.79 -4.95 -14.46
CA SER A 86 -9.93 -5.20 -13.30
C SER A 86 -8.44 -5.26 -13.68
N ARG A 87 -8.10 -5.88 -14.82
CA ARG A 87 -6.71 -5.85 -15.34
C ARG A 87 -6.27 -4.44 -15.69
N LYS A 88 -7.13 -3.65 -16.35
CA LYS A 88 -6.82 -2.25 -16.70
C LYS A 88 -6.57 -1.41 -15.45
N VAL A 89 -7.42 -1.53 -14.42
CA VAL A 89 -7.23 -0.84 -13.13
C VAL A 89 -5.89 -1.19 -12.50
N ARG A 90 -5.54 -2.48 -12.45
CA ARG A 90 -4.26 -2.94 -11.91
C ARG A 90 -3.06 -2.41 -12.70
N ALA A 91 -3.15 -2.43 -14.03
CA ALA A 91 -2.09 -1.91 -14.89
C ALA A 91 -1.84 -0.41 -14.67
N ILE A 92 -2.91 0.39 -14.55
CA ILE A 92 -2.78 1.83 -14.26
C ILE A 92 -2.21 2.06 -12.85
N TRP A 93 -2.61 1.25 -11.87
CA TRP A 93 -2.08 1.31 -10.51
C TRP A 93 -0.57 1.05 -10.45
N LEU A 94 -0.10 0.01 -11.16
CA LEU A 94 1.32 -0.30 -11.25
C LEU A 94 2.09 0.79 -11.99
N MET A 95 1.54 1.34 -13.07
CA MET A 95 2.14 2.49 -13.75
C MET A 95 2.29 3.69 -12.80
N LEU A 96 1.26 4.03 -12.01
CA LEU A 96 1.36 5.10 -11.02
C LEU A 96 2.46 4.85 -9.97
N HIS A 97 2.77 3.59 -9.66
CA HIS A 97 3.91 3.25 -8.81
C HIS A 97 5.26 3.51 -9.51
N VAL A 98 5.39 3.12 -10.79
CA VAL A 98 6.57 3.45 -11.62
C VAL A 98 6.78 4.96 -11.71
N LEU A 99 5.70 5.73 -11.84
CA LEU A 99 5.72 7.20 -11.82
C LEU A 99 6.02 7.80 -10.43
N GLY A 100 6.21 6.98 -9.40
CA GLY A 100 6.47 7.41 -8.01
C GLY A 100 5.27 7.99 -7.27
N GLN A 101 4.07 7.92 -7.84
CA GLN A 101 2.85 8.51 -7.26
C GLN A 101 2.18 7.58 -6.24
N VAL A 102 2.33 6.27 -6.42
CA VAL A 102 1.89 5.25 -5.48
C VAL A 102 3.10 4.70 -4.75
N ARG A 103 3.06 4.64 -3.41
CA ARG A 103 4.15 4.06 -2.59
C ARG A 103 4.06 2.54 -2.49
N ASP A 104 2.86 1.99 -2.39
CA ASP A 104 2.60 0.56 -2.21
C ASP A 104 1.81 0.04 -3.43
N PRO A 105 2.44 -0.72 -4.35
CA PRO A 105 1.77 -1.24 -5.55
C PRO A 105 0.86 -2.43 -5.26
N SER A 106 0.76 -2.89 -4.01
CA SER A 106 -0.03 -4.07 -3.68
C SER A 106 -1.53 -3.87 -3.93
N GLU A 107 -2.18 -4.99 -4.24
CA GLU A 107 -3.63 -5.08 -4.40
C GLU A 107 -4.41 -4.68 -3.13
N VAL A 108 -3.79 -4.83 -1.95
CA VAL A 108 -4.39 -4.34 -0.69
C VAL A 108 -4.49 -2.82 -0.70
N ALA A 109 -3.43 -2.14 -1.15
CA ALA A 109 -3.43 -0.69 -1.30
C ALA A 109 -4.40 -0.22 -2.40
N LEU A 110 -4.48 -0.97 -3.51
CA LEU A 110 -5.45 -0.72 -4.57
C LEU A 110 -6.90 -0.89 -4.10
N ALA A 111 -7.19 -1.91 -3.29
CA ALA A 111 -8.52 -2.09 -2.69
C ALA A 111 -8.89 -0.92 -1.76
N ALA A 112 -7.94 -0.44 -0.95
CA ALA A 112 -8.14 0.73 -0.10
C ALA A 112 -8.37 2.02 -0.90
N TYR A 113 -7.72 2.19 -2.04
CA TYR A 113 -8.03 3.28 -2.98
C TYR A 113 -9.43 3.13 -3.57
N THR A 114 -9.77 1.94 -4.07
CA THR A 114 -11.07 1.62 -4.66
C THR A 114 -12.22 1.86 -3.68
N LYS A 115 -12.03 1.51 -2.40
CA LYS A 115 -12.99 1.79 -1.33
C LYS A 115 -13.27 3.27 -1.13
N ARG A 116 -12.24 4.12 -1.25
CA ARG A 116 -12.43 5.58 -1.15
C ARG A 116 -13.17 6.14 -2.36
N MET A 117 -12.89 5.64 -3.56
CA MET A 117 -13.47 6.13 -4.81
C MET A 117 -14.90 5.64 -5.05
N ALA A 118 -15.13 4.33 -4.91
CA ALA A 118 -16.37 3.66 -5.28
C ALA A 118 -17.22 3.24 -4.06
N LYS A 119 -16.77 3.53 -2.83
CA LYS A 119 -17.44 3.17 -1.56
C LYS A 119 -17.70 1.67 -1.38
N VAL A 120 -16.96 0.81 -2.09
CA VAL A 120 -17.06 -0.65 -2.00
C VAL A 120 -15.76 -1.28 -1.50
N ASP A 121 -15.85 -2.40 -0.80
CA ASP A 121 -14.69 -3.02 -0.15
C ASP A 121 -13.72 -3.73 -1.11
N ALA A 122 -14.14 -4.07 -2.33
CA ALA A 122 -13.29 -4.78 -3.29
C ALA A 122 -13.59 -4.37 -4.73
N LEU A 123 -12.57 -4.46 -5.58
CA LEU A 123 -12.62 -4.09 -6.99
C LEU A 123 -13.72 -4.84 -7.77
N GLN A 124 -13.91 -6.13 -7.48
CA GLN A 124 -14.94 -6.97 -8.09
C GLN A 124 -16.38 -6.46 -7.90
N TRP A 125 -16.62 -5.58 -6.92
CA TRP A 125 -17.93 -4.97 -6.65
C TRP A 125 -18.00 -3.50 -7.05
N ALA A 126 -16.91 -2.95 -7.61
CA ALA A 126 -16.84 -1.53 -7.95
C ALA A 126 -17.48 -1.24 -9.31
N ASN A 127 -17.99 -0.01 -9.45
CA ASN A 127 -18.18 0.56 -10.78
C ASN A 127 -16.79 0.86 -11.37
N HIS A 128 -16.27 -0.09 -12.16
CA HIS A 128 -14.93 -0.03 -12.75
C HIS A 128 -14.72 1.22 -13.59
N PHE A 129 -15.77 1.76 -14.24
CA PHE A 129 -15.67 2.98 -15.04
C PHE A 129 -15.21 4.18 -14.20
N ALA A 130 -15.86 4.42 -13.06
CA ALA A 130 -15.51 5.55 -12.19
C ALA A 130 -14.08 5.42 -11.61
N VAL A 131 -13.66 4.18 -11.29
CA VAL A 131 -12.31 3.91 -10.79
C VAL A 131 -11.26 4.15 -11.88
N ILE A 132 -11.51 3.67 -13.10
CA ILE A 132 -10.62 3.85 -14.25
C ILE A 132 -10.49 5.33 -14.60
N GLU A 133 -11.59 6.07 -14.72
CA GLU A 133 -11.54 7.50 -15.06
C GLU A 133 -10.84 8.32 -13.97
N GLY A 134 -11.05 7.98 -12.69
CA GLY A 134 -10.30 8.59 -11.59
C GLY A 134 -8.80 8.31 -11.66
N LEU A 135 -8.41 7.07 -11.97
CA LEU A 135 -7.00 6.67 -12.13
C LEU A 135 -6.35 7.32 -13.37
N LYS A 136 -7.05 7.38 -14.49
CA LYS A 136 -6.59 8.08 -15.70
C LYS A 136 -6.37 9.57 -15.41
N GLY A 137 -7.33 10.22 -14.75
CA GLY A 137 -7.21 11.62 -14.35
C GLY A 137 -6.03 11.87 -13.39
N TRP A 138 -5.72 10.91 -12.51
CA TRP A 138 -4.49 10.97 -11.70
C TRP A 138 -3.23 10.79 -12.54
N ALA A 139 -3.17 9.74 -13.35
CA ALA A 139 -2.04 9.46 -14.21
C ALA A 139 -1.69 10.65 -15.09
N MET A 140 -2.68 11.30 -15.70
CA MET A 140 -2.46 12.42 -16.62
C MET A 140 -1.82 13.66 -15.97
N ARG A 141 -1.80 13.78 -14.64
CA ARG A 141 -1.05 14.84 -13.94
C ARG A 141 0.47 14.64 -13.96
N HIS A 142 0.95 13.44 -14.29
CA HIS A 142 2.37 13.06 -14.15
C HIS A 142 2.91 12.29 -15.36
N LEU A 143 2.05 11.52 -16.03
CA LEU A 143 2.41 10.67 -17.16
C LEU A 143 3.00 11.46 -18.33
N PRO A 144 2.46 12.62 -18.75
CA PRO A 144 3.07 13.40 -19.82
C PRO A 144 4.49 13.86 -19.50
N ASP A 145 4.76 14.28 -18.26
CA ASP A 145 6.08 14.76 -17.83
C ASP A 145 7.09 13.62 -17.73
N TYR A 146 6.62 12.40 -17.50
CA TYR A 146 7.45 11.20 -17.57
C TYR A 146 7.77 10.80 -19.02
N VAL A 147 6.76 10.77 -19.89
CA VAL A 147 6.87 10.22 -21.26
C VAL A 147 7.57 11.19 -22.21
N LYS A 148 7.16 12.47 -22.25
CA LYS A 148 7.66 13.45 -23.24
C LYS A 148 9.19 13.55 -23.30
N PRO A 149 9.92 13.78 -22.20
CA PRO A 149 11.37 13.93 -22.27
C PRO A 149 12.06 12.63 -22.70
N ARG A 150 11.52 11.47 -22.32
CA ARG A 150 12.08 10.15 -22.70
C ARG A 150 11.91 9.86 -24.18
N ILE A 151 10.73 10.14 -24.73
CA ILE A 151 10.49 10.02 -26.17
C ILE A 151 11.37 11.01 -26.96
N GLN A 152 11.52 12.25 -26.47
CA GLN A 152 12.34 13.28 -27.14
C GLN A 152 13.84 12.99 -27.10
N ALA A 153 14.35 12.40 -26.01
CA ALA A 153 15.75 12.06 -25.84
C ALA A 153 16.15 10.73 -26.52
N MET A 154 15.20 10.02 -27.12
CA MET A 154 15.42 8.69 -27.67
C MET A 154 16.21 8.75 -28.98
N ASP A 155 17.26 7.95 -29.08
CA ASP A 155 18.03 7.79 -30.32
C ASP A 155 17.29 6.85 -31.28
N LEU A 156 16.63 7.43 -32.28
CA LEU A 156 15.88 6.67 -33.28
C LEU A 156 16.79 5.77 -34.15
N ASN A 157 18.09 6.04 -34.23
CA ASN A 157 19.02 5.20 -35.00
C ASN A 157 19.32 3.88 -34.29
N ALA A 158 19.21 3.86 -32.96
CA ALA A 158 19.37 2.65 -32.16
C ALA A 158 18.13 1.72 -32.23
N LEU A 159 17.01 2.19 -32.77
CA LEU A 159 15.78 1.41 -32.92
C LEU A 159 15.74 0.61 -34.22
N THR A 160 14.95 -0.45 -34.24
CA THR A 160 14.58 -1.12 -35.50
C THR A 160 13.66 -0.25 -36.35
N ALA A 161 13.53 -0.57 -37.65
CA ALA A 161 12.61 0.17 -38.53
C ALA A 161 11.15 0.14 -38.03
N GLY A 162 10.70 -1.01 -37.53
CA GLY A 162 9.35 -1.15 -36.95
C GLY A 162 9.16 -0.28 -35.70
N GLN A 163 10.09 -0.34 -34.75
CA GLN A 163 10.03 0.49 -33.54
C GLN A 163 10.04 1.99 -33.86
N ARG A 164 10.82 2.44 -34.85
CA ARG A 164 10.79 3.84 -35.32
C ARG A 164 9.40 4.22 -35.84
N GLU A 165 8.81 3.37 -36.66
CA GLU A 165 7.48 3.60 -37.22
C GLU A 165 6.42 3.68 -36.11
N ASP A 166 6.49 2.80 -35.12
CA ASP A 166 5.61 2.82 -33.95
C ASP A 166 5.71 4.14 -33.18
N VAL A 167 6.94 4.60 -32.89
CA VAL A 167 7.17 5.90 -32.21
C VAL A 167 6.56 7.05 -33.00
N LEU A 168 6.79 7.10 -34.31
CA LEU A 168 6.23 8.14 -35.18
C LEU A 168 4.69 8.09 -35.20
N ASN A 169 4.10 6.91 -35.27
CA ASN A 169 2.65 6.72 -35.25
C ASN A 169 2.03 7.17 -33.91
N MET A 170 2.66 6.83 -32.79
CA MET A 170 2.22 7.29 -31.47
C MET A 170 2.29 8.83 -31.37
N VAL A 171 3.41 9.44 -31.75
CA VAL A 171 3.60 10.90 -31.68
C VAL A 171 2.60 11.64 -32.57
N ASN A 172 2.36 11.15 -33.79
CA ASN A 172 1.39 11.74 -34.71
C ASN A 172 -0.04 11.61 -34.19
N SER A 173 -0.38 10.46 -33.59
CA SER A 173 -1.70 10.24 -32.99
C SER A 173 -1.94 11.20 -31.83
N LEU A 174 -0.96 11.35 -30.92
CA LEU A 174 -1.05 12.30 -29.81
C LEU A 174 -1.19 13.75 -30.30
N ARG A 175 -0.47 14.14 -31.36
CA ARG A 175 -0.57 15.50 -31.94
C ARG A 175 -1.98 15.78 -32.46
N ARG A 176 -2.63 14.81 -33.09
CA ARG A 176 -4.01 14.95 -33.60
C ARG A 176 -5.03 15.04 -32.46
N ALA A 177 -4.78 14.33 -31.36
CA ALA A 177 -5.66 14.27 -30.21
C ALA A 177 -5.52 15.47 -29.23
N GLN A 178 -4.64 16.44 -29.50
CA GLN A 178 -4.31 17.50 -28.54
C GLN A 178 -5.50 18.41 -28.14
N ALA A 179 -6.56 18.43 -28.95
CA ALA A 179 -7.81 19.13 -28.64
C ALA A 179 -8.79 18.31 -27.76
N GLU A 180 -8.49 17.03 -27.51
CA GLU A 180 -9.32 16.18 -26.67
C GLU A 180 -9.20 16.51 -25.18
N GLY A 181 -10.18 16.03 -24.40
CA GLY A 181 -10.18 16.21 -22.95
C GLY A 181 -8.96 15.56 -22.29
N HIS A 182 -8.51 16.16 -21.19
CA HIS A 182 -7.30 15.75 -20.47
C HIS A 182 -7.26 14.25 -20.13
N THR A 183 -8.39 13.64 -19.75
CA THR A 183 -8.45 12.20 -19.43
C THR A 183 -8.45 11.31 -20.67
N ALA A 184 -8.95 11.79 -21.81
CA ALA A 184 -8.94 11.04 -23.08
C ALA A 184 -7.52 10.91 -23.65
N LEU A 185 -6.69 11.94 -23.45
CA LEU A 185 -5.26 11.91 -23.80
C LEU A 185 -4.49 10.73 -23.17
N PHE A 186 -4.99 10.18 -22.06
CA PHE A 186 -4.42 8.99 -21.44
C PHE A 186 -4.21 7.84 -22.41
N ASP A 187 -5.21 7.54 -23.25
CA ASP A 187 -5.15 6.38 -24.13
C ASP A 187 -4.10 6.56 -25.26
N TYR A 188 -3.58 7.78 -25.46
CA TYR A 188 -2.45 8.08 -26.37
C TYR A 188 -1.08 8.07 -25.67
N TYR A 189 -1.01 8.49 -24.41
CA TYR A 189 0.22 8.39 -23.61
C TYR A 189 0.50 6.97 -23.14
N TRP A 190 -0.53 6.15 -22.96
CA TRP A 190 -0.39 4.79 -22.45
C TRP A 190 0.50 3.89 -23.33
N PRO A 191 0.28 3.80 -24.66
CA PRO A 191 1.17 3.02 -25.54
C PRO A 191 2.62 3.52 -25.51
N MET A 192 2.82 4.84 -25.45
CA MET A 192 4.16 5.43 -25.35
C MET A 192 4.87 5.02 -24.06
N PHE A 193 4.15 5.00 -22.94
CA PHE A 193 4.70 4.50 -21.67
C PHE A 193 5.07 3.02 -21.76
N GLN A 194 4.20 2.18 -22.33
CA GLN A 194 4.48 0.75 -22.48
C GLN A 194 5.72 0.51 -23.34
N PHE A 195 5.82 1.19 -24.48
CA PHE A 195 6.99 1.13 -25.36
C PHE A 195 8.28 1.49 -24.61
N LEU A 196 8.27 2.55 -23.81
CA LEU A 196 9.44 2.94 -22.99
C LEU A 196 9.82 1.86 -21.98
N GLN A 197 8.85 1.20 -21.35
CA GLN A 197 9.11 0.11 -20.41
C GLN A 197 9.67 -1.14 -21.11
N GLU A 198 9.23 -1.43 -22.33
CA GLU A 198 9.76 -2.53 -23.14
C GLU A 198 11.21 -2.26 -23.57
N CYS A 199 11.53 -1.02 -23.95
CA CYS A 199 12.91 -0.63 -24.27
C CYS A 199 13.85 -0.65 -23.04
N GLU A 200 13.36 -0.35 -21.84
CA GLU A 200 14.18 -0.41 -20.60
C GLU A 200 14.48 -1.85 -20.15
N GLN A 201 13.73 -2.85 -20.62
CA GLN A 201 13.87 -4.26 -20.25
C GLN A 201 14.67 -5.11 -21.26
N ALA A 202 14.95 -4.56 -22.44
CA ALA A 202 15.67 -5.21 -23.55
C ALA A 202 17.17 -4.92 -23.50
#